data_AF-S4P1C8-F1
#
_entry.id   AF-S4P1C8-F1
#
_cell.length_a   1.000
_cell.length_b   1.000
_cell.length_c   1.000
_cell.angle_alpha   90.00
_cell.angle_beta   90.00
_cell.angle_gamma   90.00
#
_symmetry.space_group_name_H-M   'P 1'
#
loop_
_entity.id
_entity.type
_entity.pdbx_description
1 polymer ?
#
loop_
_entity_poly.entity_id
_entity_poly.type
_entity_poly.pdbx_seq_one_letter_code
_entity_poly.pdbx_strand_id
1 'polypeptide(L)'
;MSTVASTLELVVPLMEHPSEVFLAQLEEDAVKLILQRGQLVIAACIACLAAIVNKLTHNYKLIRDVFNKYHGVLLQWKNSWQRNPDKTRALHTRPHFRRSLFIVGLLLRYFDFTDSKVIEGLASDIKEQVYSTLMFFVGLEDEDFVSNTLKSLGSVCVRHYEFMLRPELKEFYHQLLTSELAPIEMKADVLRNIEMYLQEEEQ
;
A
#
# COMPACT_ATOMS: atom_id res chain seq x y z
N MET A 1 -8.33 5.35 -18.78
CA MET A 1 -8.02 4.00 -18.26
C MET A 1 -8.32 3.90 -16.76
N SER A 2 -7.87 4.84 -15.91
CA SER A 2 -8.30 4.93 -14.51
C SER A 2 -9.82 5.01 -14.36
N THR A 3 -10.50 5.81 -15.20
CA THR A 3 -11.96 5.94 -15.21
C THR A 3 -12.70 4.62 -15.40
N VAL A 4 -12.17 3.72 -16.25
CA VAL A 4 -12.81 2.42 -16.49
C VAL A 4 -12.70 1.52 -15.26
N ALA A 5 -11.52 1.45 -14.64
CA ALA A 5 -11.34 0.67 -13.42
C ALA A 5 -12.24 1.19 -12.28
N SER A 6 -12.37 2.51 -12.12
CA SER A 6 -13.29 3.11 -11.14
C SER A 6 -14.77 2.85 -11.45
N THR A 7 -15.18 2.85 -12.73
CA THR A 7 -16.53 2.43 -13.09
C THR A 7 -16.78 0.95 -12.77
N LEU A 8 -15.82 0.09 -13.09
CA LEU A 8 -15.93 -1.35 -12.82
C LEU A 8 -16.00 -1.66 -11.32
N GLU A 9 -15.22 -0.94 -10.51
CA GLU A 9 -15.24 -1.02 -9.05
C GLU A 9 -16.65 -0.80 -8.47
N LEU A 10 -17.41 0.14 -9.04
CA LEU A 10 -18.76 0.48 -8.58
C LEU A 10 -19.84 -0.43 -9.17
N VAL A 11 -19.70 -0.82 -10.44
CA VAL A 11 -20.77 -1.50 -11.19
C VAL A 11 -20.70 -3.02 -11.05
N VAL A 12 -19.50 -3.62 -11.09
CA VAL A 12 -19.34 -5.08 -11.09
C VAL A 12 -19.92 -5.74 -9.83
N PRO A 13 -19.72 -5.19 -8.61
CA PRO A 13 -20.34 -5.74 -7.40
C PRO A 13 -21.87 -5.69 -7.38
N LEU A 14 -22.51 -4.88 -8.22
CA LEU A 14 -23.97 -4.75 -8.31
C LEU A 14 -24.58 -5.68 -9.37
N MET A 15 -23.76 -6.42 -10.13
CA MET A 15 -24.26 -7.32 -11.15
C MET A 15 -24.96 -8.54 -10.53
N GLU A 16 -26.12 -8.89 -11.08
CA GLU A 16 -26.77 -10.17 -10.76
C GLU A 16 -26.08 -11.29 -11.54
N HIS A 17 -25.56 -12.28 -10.81
CA HIS A 17 -24.94 -13.49 -11.36
C HIS A 17 -23.84 -13.22 -12.43
N PRO A 18 -22.81 -12.40 -12.16
CA PRO A 18 -21.67 -12.25 -13.06
C PRO A 18 -20.99 -13.59 -13.28
N SER A 19 -20.56 -13.88 -14.51
CA SER A 19 -19.92 -15.17 -14.81
C SER A 19 -18.52 -15.24 -14.22
N GLU A 20 -18.14 -16.41 -13.69
CA GLU A 20 -16.81 -16.64 -13.09
C GLU A 20 -15.68 -16.36 -14.08
N VAL A 21 -15.87 -16.72 -15.36
CA VAL A 21 -14.88 -16.47 -16.43
C VAL A 21 -14.66 -14.97 -16.63
N PHE A 22 -15.71 -14.17 -16.59
CA PHE A 22 -15.61 -12.71 -16.69
C PHE A 22 -14.86 -12.11 -15.50
N LEU A 23 -15.18 -12.55 -14.29
CA LEU A 23 -14.52 -12.06 -13.08
C LEU A 23 -13.02 -12.45 -13.05
N ALA A 24 -12.68 -13.68 -13.42
CA ALA A 24 -11.30 -14.12 -13.51
C ALA A 24 -10.49 -13.31 -14.55
N GLN A 25 -11.08 -13.00 -15.70
CA GLN A 25 -10.44 -12.16 -16.72
C GLN A 25 -10.19 -10.74 -16.22
N LEU A 26 -11.18 -10.15 -15.53
CA LEU A 26 -11.03 -8.83 -14.92
C LEU A 26 -9.90 -8.80 -13.89
N GLU A 27 -9.83 -9.81 -13.02
CA GLU A 27 -8.76 -9.94 -12.05
C GLU A 27 -7.39 -10.02 -12.70
N GLU A 28 -7.24 -10.87 -13.71
CA GLU A 28 -5.99 -11.06 -14.45
C GLU A 28 -5.53 -9.75 -15.11
N ASP A 29 -6.44 -9.05 -15.79
CA ASP A 29 -6.13 -7.81 -16.48
C ASP A 29 -5.80 -6.67 -15.52
N ALA A 30 -6.52 -6.57 -14.39
CA ALA A 30 -6.19 -5.61 -13.35
C ALA A 30 -4.79 -5.86 -12.78
N VAL A 31 -4.42 -7.13 -12.52
CA VAL A 31 -3.06 -7.47 -12.08
C VAL A 31 -2.02 -7.12 -13.13
N LYS A 32 -2.24 -7.43 -14.42
CA LYS A 32 -1.31 -7.01 -15.50
C LYS A 32 -1.08 -5.49 -15.49
N LEU A 33 -2.14 -4.70 -15.33
CA LEU A 33 -2.04 -3.24 -15.24
C LEU A 33 -1.28 -2.79 -13.98
N ILE A 34 -1.51 -3.44 -12.83
CA ILE A 34 -0.76 -3.22 -11.57
C ILE A 34 0.72 -3.59 -11.72
N LEU A 35 1.09 -4.45 -12.65
CA LEU A 35 2.50 -4.78 -12.90
C LEU A 35 3.17 -3.82 -13.90
N GLN A 36 2.42 -3.24 -14.83
CA GLN A 36 2.98 -2.57 -16.01
C GLN A 36 2.75 -1.05 -16.10
N ARG A 37 1.75 -0.49 -15.39
CA ARG A 37 1.32 0.91 -15.58
C ARG A 37 1.70 1.84 -14.43
N GLY A 38 1.47 3.15 -14.58
CA GLY A 38 1.79 4.19 -13.58
C GLY A 38 0.85 4.24 -12.38
N GLN A 39 1.21 5.03 -11.35
CA GLN A 39 0.55 5.04 -10.03
C GLN A 39 -0.97 5.24 -10.07
N LEU A 40 -1.48 6.19 -10.86
CA LEU A 40 -2.94 6.43 -10.95
C LEU A 40 -3.71 5.20 -11.45
N VAL A 41 -3.12 4.43 -12.37
CA VAL A 41 -3.73 3.19 -12.87
C VAL A 41 -3.63 2.09 -11.81
N ILE A 42 -2.50 1.98 -11.12
CA ILE A 42 -2.32 1.01 -10.02
C ILE A 42 -3.38 1.21 -8.94
N ALA A 43 -3.61 2.46 -8.51
CA ALA A 43 -4.59 2.77 -7.47
C ALA A 43 -6.01 2.31 -7.85
N ALA A 44 -6.46 2.71 -9.05
CA ALA A 44 -7.79 2.35 -9.54
C ALA A 44 -7.93 0.83 -9.75
N CYS A 45 -6.87 0.15 -10.23
CA CYS A 45 -6.90 -1.30 -10.39
C CYS A 45 -6.92 -2.06 -9.06
N ILE A 46 -6.20 -1.59 -8.02
CA ILE A 46 -6.24 -2.24 -6.70
C ILE A 46 -7.60 -2.03 -6.03
N ALA A 47 -8.17 -0.83 -6.12
CA ALA A 47 -9.52 -0.56 -5.59
C ALA A 47 -10.58 -1.44 -6.29
N CYS A 48 -10.53 -1.52 -7.63
CA CYS A 48 -11.37 -2.42 -8.42
C CYS A 48 -11.19 -3.90 -8.05
N LEU A 49 -9.93 -4.37 -7.93
CA LEU A 49 -9.65 -5.73 -7.47
C LEU A 49 -10.24 -5.99 -6.09
N ALA A 50 -10.14 -5.05 -5.16
CA ALA A 50 -10.69 -5.21 -3.83
C ALA A 50 -12.22 -5.31 -3.86
N ALA A 51 -12.89 -4.50 -4.66
CA ALA A 51 -14.34 -4.58 -4.84
C ALA A 51 -14.79 -5.94 -5.40
N ILE A 52 -14.04 -6.50 -6.36
CA ILE A 52 -14.34 -7.80 -6.97
C ILE A 52 -13.99 -8.96 -6.03
N VAL A 53 -12.77 -8.97 -5.49
CA VAL A 53 -12.25 -10.08 -4.68
C VAL A 53 -12.95 -10.18 -3.34
N ASN A 54 -13.15 -9.05 -2.63
CA ASN A 54 -13.76 -9.08 -1.30
C ASN A 54 -15.26 -9.44 -1.35
N LYS A 55 -15.96 -9.10 -2.46
CA LYS A 55 -17.42 -9.24 -2.53
C LYS A 55 -17.90 -10.44 -3.35
N LEU A 56 -17.12 -10.85 -4.36
CA LEU A 56 -17.56 -11.83 -5.35
C LEU A 56 -16.69 -13.08 -5.34
N THR A 57 -15.41 -12.96 -5.73
CA THR A 57 -14.60 -14.14 -6.08
C THR A 57 -13.91 -14.78 -4.89
N HIS A 58 -13.58 -14.01 -3.85
CA HIS A 58 -12.77 -14.44 -2.72
C HIS A 58 -11.41 -15.05 -3.13
N ASN A 59 -10.88 -14.65 -4.29
CA ASN A 59 -9.58 -15.08 -4.80
C ASN A 59 -8.41 -14.38 -4.06
N TYR A 60 -8.34 -14.57 -2.74
CA TYR A 60 -7.31 -13.96 -1.89
C TYR A 60 -5.91 -14.49 -2.17
N LYS A 61 -5.78 -15.67 -2.78
CA LYS A 61 -4.50 -16.19 -3.25
C LYS A 61 -3.84 -15.23 -4.25
N LEU A 62 -4.60 -14.69 -5.20
CA LEU A 62 -4.11 -13.69 -6.16
C LEU A 62 -3.51 -12.48 -5.44
N ILE A 63 -4.20 -12.00 -4.41
CA ILE A 63 -3.78 -10.85 -3.61
C ILE A 63 -2.49 -11.15 -2.85
N ARG A 64 -2.38 -12.34 -2.25
CA ARG A 64 -1.15 -12.80 -1.59
C ARG A 64 0.02 -12.92 -2.56
N ASP A 65 -0.20 -13.40 -3.78
CA ASP A 65 0.85 -13.51 -4.79
C ASP A 65 1.41 -12.13 -5.17
N VAL A 66 0.53 -11.14 -5.36
CA VAL A 66 0.94 -9.74 -5.59
C VAL A 66 1.65 -9.18 -4.36
N PHE A 67 1.11 -9.38 -3.15
CA PHE A 67 1.71 -8.94 -1.89
C PHE A 67 3.12 -9.50 -1.71
N ASN A 68 3.30 -10.81 -1.79
CA ASN A 68 4.59 -11.49 -1.58
C ASN A 68 5.67 -10.97 -2.54
N LYS A 69 5.30 -10.73 -3.81
CA LYS A 69 6.21 -10.16 -4.80
C LYS A 69 6.74 -8.80 -4.37
N TYR A 70 5.86 -7.87 -3.98
CA TYR A 70 6.26 -6.50 -3.68
C TYR A 70 6.78 -6.32 -2.25
N HIS A 71 6.24 -7.03 -1.27
CA HIS A 71 6.79 -7.10 0.08
C HIS A 71 8.20 -7.70 0.08
N GLY A 72 8.45 -8.73 -0.72
CA GLY A 72 9.79 -9.29 -0.91
C GLY A 72 10.81 -8.26 -1.39
N VAL A 73 10.42 -7.34 -2.28
CA VAL A 73 11.28 -6.22 -2.70
C VAL A 73 11.57 -5.30 -1.52
N LEU A 74 10.57 -4.94 -0.70
CA LEU A 74 10.80 -4.08 0.47
C LEU A 74 11.78 -4.72 1.46
N LEU A 75 11.65 -6.01 1.74
CA LEU A 75 12.58 -6.73 2.61
C LEU A 75 14.01 -6.77 2.02
N GLN A 76 14.15 -6.98 0.71
CA GLN A 76 15.44 -6.93 0.04
C GLN A 76 16.10 -5.56 0.20
N TRP A 77 15.33 -4.47 0.01
CA TRP A 77 15.82 -3.11 0.18
C TRP A 77 16.23 -2.79 1.62
N LYS A 78 15.44 -3.22 2.61
CA LYS A 78 15.77 -3.07 4.03
C LYS A 78 17.09 -3.77 4.35
N ASN A 79 17.24 -5.02 3.91
CA ASN A 79 18.47 -5.79 4.08
C ASN A 79 19.68 -5.18 3.37
N SER A 80 19.50 -4.66 2.14
CA SER A 80 20.56 -3.98 1.41
C SER A 80 21.01 -2.71 2.13
N TRP A 81 20.06 -1.91 2.61
CA TRP A 81 20.34 -0.67 3.34
C TRP A 81 21.13 -0.94 4.62
N GLN A 82 20.71 -1.95 5.41
CA GLN A 82 21.41 -2.36 6.63
C GLN A 82 22.85 -2.85 6.37
N ARG A 83 23.14 -3.38 5.18
CA ARG A 83 24.48 -3.83 4.79
C ARG A 83 25.37 -2.69 4.28
N ASN A 84 24.82 -1.80 3.45
CA ASN A 84 25.57 -0.68 2.88
C ASN A 84 24.59 0.42 2.42
N PRO A 85 24.35 1.45 3.25
CA PRO A 85 23.46 2.56 2.92
C PRO A 85 23.86 3.31 1.65
N ASP A 86 25.14 3.67 1.51
CA ASP A 86 25.63 4.48 0.39
C ASP A 86 25.43 3.79 -0.96
N LYS A 87 25.76 2.50 -1.02
CA LYS A 87 25.53 1.69 -2.22
C LYS A 87 24.03 1.52 -2.53
N THR A 88 23.21 1.34 -1.49
CA THR A 88 21.77 1.13 -1.65
C THR A 88 21.09 2.39 -2.17
N ARG A 89 21.51 3.57 -1.70
CA ARG A 89 21.02 4.87 -2.14
C ARG A 89 21.21 5.11 -3.63
N ALA A 90 22.29 4.58 -4.20
CA ALA A 90 22.67 4.72 -5.61
C ALA A 90 22.07 3.64 -6.55
N LEU A 91 21.23 2.73 -6.06
CA LEU A 91 20.66 1.67 -6.88
C LEU A 91 19.71 2.21 -7.96
N HIS A 92 19.87 1.74 -9.19
CA HIS A 92 18.97 2.07 -10.31
C HIS A 92 17.55 1.52 -10.15
N THR A 93 17.34 0.57 -9.22
CA THR A 93 16.05 -0.08 -8.96
C THR A 93 15.12 0.74 -8.04
N ARG A 94 15.48 1.98 -7.67
CA ARG A 94 14.63 2.90 -6.87
C ARG A 94 13.19 3.03 -7.38
N PRO A 95 12.91 3.14 -8.71
CA PRO A 95 11.54 3.18 -9.20
C PRO A 95 10.73 1.92 -8.86
N HIS A 96 11.37 0.74 -8.87
CA HIS A 96 10.73 -0.50 -8.46
C HIS A 96 10.43 -0.50 -6.96
N PHE A 97 11.36 -0.05 -6.13
CA PHE A 97 11.12 0.13 -4.69
C PHE A 97 9.92 1.04 -4.39
N ARG A 98 9.85 2.23 -5.02
CA ARG A 98 8.73 3.15 -4.86
C ARG A 98 7.40 2.52 -5.29
N ARG A 99 7.42 1.74 -6.39
CA ARG A 99 6.25 0.95 -6.81
C ARG A 99 5.85 -0.06 -5.74
N SER A 100 6.81 -0.76 -5.14
CA SER A 100 6.55 -1.73 -4.08
C SER A 100 5.93 -1.09 -2.84
N LEU A 101 6.44 0.06 -2.39
CA LEU A 101 5.86 0.81 -1.27
C LEU A 101 4.40 1.18 -1.54
N PHE A 102 4.13 1.67 -2.75
CA PHE A 102 2.79 2.08 -3.16
C PHE A 102 1.83 0.90 -3.23
N ILE A 103 2.23 -0.21 -3.86
CA ILE A 103 1.38 -1.39 -3.98
C ILE A 103 1.11 -2.01 -2.61
N VAL A 104 2.14 -2.23 -1.79
CA VAL A 104 1.97 -2.82 -0.45
C VAL A 104 1.05 -1.95 0.42
N GLY A 105 1.24 -0.62 0.39
CA GLY A 105 0.38 0.30 1.15
C GLY A 105 -1.09 0.24 0.72
N LEU A 106 -1.36 0.17 -0.58
CA LEU A 106 -2.73 0.05 -1.10
C LEU A 106 -3.33 -1.33 -0.83
N LEU A 107 -2.56 -2.42 -0.89
CA LEU A 107 -3.06 -3.74 -0.56
C LEU A 107 -3.53 -3.79 0.90
N LEU A 108 -2.75 -3.27 1.84
CA LEU A 108 -3.15 -3.19 3.26
C LEU A 108 -4.30 -2.20 3.50
N ARG A 109 -4.49 -1.19 2.64
CA ARG A 109 -5.66 -0.31 2.69
C ARG A 109 -6.94 -1.05 2.33
N TYR A 110 -6.92 -1.82 1.24
CA TYR A 110 -8.13 -2.35 0.63
C TYR A 110 -8.47 -3.80 1.00
N PHE A 111 -7.50 -4.55 1.52
CA PHE A 111 -7.68 -5.92 2.01
C PHE A 111 -7.37 -5.99 3.49
N ASP A 112 -8.17 -6.75 4.24
CA ASP A 112 -7.98 -6.90 5.68
C ASP A 112 -6.91 -7.95 5.99
N PHE A 113 -5.69 -7.48 6.26
CA PHE A 113 -4.58 -8.34 6.68
C PHE A 113 -4.69 -8.83 8.14
N THR A 114 -5.87 -8.71 8.77
CA THR A 114 -6.23 -9.43 10.00
C THR A 114 -7.17 -10.63 9.75
N ASP A 115 -7.79 -10.71 8.56
CA ASP A 115 -8.64 -11.83 8.17
C ASP A 115 -7.77 -13.04 7.79
N SER A 116 -8.02 -14.17 8.46
CA SER A 116 -7.31 -15.44 8.25
C SER A 116 -7.39 -15.96 6.80
N LYS A 117 -8.47 -15.66 6.06
CA LYS A 117 -8.61 -16.01 4.65
C LYS A 117 -7.72 -15.16 3.75
N VAL A 118 -7.53 -13.89 4.10
CA VAL A 118 -6.67 -12.97 3.34
C VAL A 118 -5.21 -13.34 3.56
N ILE A 119 -4.81 -13.59 4.81
CA ILE A 119 -3.42 -13.87 5.18
C ILE A 119 -3.03 -15.36 5.16
N GLU A 120 -3.88 -16.23 4.62
CA GLU A 120 -3.63 -17.68 4.58
C GLU A 120 -2.22 -18.00 4.02
N GLY A 121 -1.38 -18.67 4.83
CA GLY A 121 -0.01 -19.03 4.48
C GLY A 121 1.03 -17.91 4.68
N LEU A 122 0.61 -16.71 5.09
CA LEU A 122 1.49 -15.66 5.61
C LEU A 122 1.66 -15.79 7.12
N ALA A 123 2.63 -15.06 7.69
CA ALA A 123 2.78 -14.96 9.13
C ALA A 123 1.55 -14.27 9.76
N SER A 124 1.16 -14.69 10.97
CA SER A 124 0.00 -14.11 11.67
C SER A 124 0.19 -12.64 12.06
N ASP A 125 1.44 -12.18 12.16
CA ASP A 125 1.84 -10.81 12.44
C ASP A 125 2.26 -10.05 11.17
N ILE A 126 1.89 -10.50 9.97
CA ILE A 126 2.40 -9.92 8.72
C ILE A 126 2.16 -8.40 8.60
N LYS A 127 1.03 -7.89 9.10
CA LYS A 127 0.77 -6.44 9.14
C LYS A 127 1.78 -5.68 10.02
N GLU A 128 2.21 -6.29 11.13
CA GLU A 128 3.22 -5.74 12.04
C GLU A 128 4.59 -5.69 11.36
N GLN A 129 4.93 -6.76 10.63
CA GLN A 129 6.19 -6.82 9.87
C GLN A 129 6.23 -5.76 8.76
N VAL A 130 5.11 -5.54 8.07
CA VAL A 130 4.99 -4.47 7.08
C VAL A 130 5.14 -3.11 7.75
N TYR A 131 4.40 -2.84 8.83
CA TYR A 131 4.51 -1.59 9.57
C TYR A 131 5.95 -1.33 10.06
N SER A 132 6.61 -2.31 10.67
CA SER A 132 8.01 -2.22 11.09
C SER A 132 8.97 -1.93 9.93
N THR A 133 8.69 -2.49 8.75
CA THR A 133 9.46 -2.25 7.53
C THR A 133 9.25 -0.83 7.01
N LEU A 134 8.02 -0.31 7.04
CA LEU A 134 7.72 1.08 6.68
C LEU A 134 8.34 2.07 7.69
N MET A 135 8.24 1.81 8.99
CA MET A 135 8.87 2.65 10.01
C MET A 135 10.39 2.69 9.87
N PHE A 136 11.03 1.59 9.45
CA PHE A 136 12.44 1.62 9.10
C PHE A 136 12.74 2.60 7.95
N PHE A 137 11.96 2.56 6.86
CA PHE A 137 12.20 3.43 5.71
C PHE A 137 11.86 4.90 5.95
N VAL A 138 10.85 5.18 6.79
CA VAL A 138 10.46 6.56 7.10
C VAL A 138 11.48 7.25 8.03
N GLY A 139 12.25 6.46 8.80
CA GLY A 139 13.34 6.95 9.63
C GLY A 139 14.67 7.16 8.89
N LEU A 140 14.70 7.01 7.56
CA LEU A 140 15.90 7.27 6.77
C LEU A 140 16.07 8.77 6.48
N GLU A 141 17.29 9.22 6.25
CA GLU A 141 17.60 10.61 5.88
C GLU A 141 17.32 10.92 4.39
N ASP A 142 16.94 9.94 3.57
CA ASP A 142 16.69 10.14 2.13
C ASP A 142 15.24 10.57 1.89
N GLU A 143 15.06 11.84 1.50
CA GLU A 143 13.72 12.44 1.37
C GLU A 143 12.80 11.71 0.39
N ASP A 144 13.34 11.16 -0.70
CA ASP A 144 12.55 10.38 -1.67
C ASP A 144 12.06 9.07 -1.04
N PHE A 145 12.83 8.44 -0.15
CA PHE A 145 12.37 7.27 0.61
C PHE A 145 11.29 7.67 1.61
N VAL A 146 11.53 8.75 2.36
CA VAL A 146 10.61 9.22 3.40
C VAL A 146 9.26 9.59 2.79
N SER A 147 9.21 10.42 1.74
CA SER A 147 7.92 10.84 1.13
C SER A 147 7.13 9.66 0.54
N ASN A 148 7.79 8.73 -0.16
CA ASN A 148 7.08 7.56 -0.70
C ASN A 148 6.60 6.61 0.40
N THR A 149 7.36 6.51 1.50
CA THR A 149 6.99 5.69 2.66
C THR A 149 5.85 6.33 3.45
N LEU A 150 5.84 7.66 3.60
CA LEU A 150 4.74 8.42 4.21
C LEU A 150 3.40 8.13 3.51
N LYS A 151 3.38 8.15 2.18
CA LYS A 151 2.16 7.83 1.39
C LYS A 151 1.69 6.39 1.60
N SER A 152 2.64 5.46 1.72
CA SER A 152 2.35 4.06 2.03
C SER A 152 1.76 3.91 3.44
N LEU A 153 2.40 4.51 4.45
CA LEU A 153 1.91 4.53 5.84
C LEU A 153 0.50 5.13 5.94
N GLY A 154 0.24 6.24 5.26
CA GLY A 154 -1.09 6.84 5.21
C GLY A 154 -2.13 5.87 4.66
N SER A 155 -1.81 5.16 3.58
CA SER A 155 -2.70 4.14 3.01
C SER A 155 -2.96 2.99 3.99
N VAL A 156 -1.91 2.47 4.64
CA VAL A 156 -2.03 1.39 5.64
C VAL A 156 -2.93 1.82 6.80
N CYS A 157 -2.76 3.04 7.30
CA CYS A 157 -3.49 3.53 8.47
C CYS A 157 -4.99 3.77 8.22
N VAL A 158 -5.46 3.80 6.96
CA VAL A 158 -6.90 3.91 6.67
C VAL A 158 -7.64 2.68 7.20
N ARG A 159 -7.11 1.47 6.96
CA ARG A 159 -7.73 0.22 7.43
C ARG A 159 -7.16 -0.27 8.76
N HIS A 160 -5.87 -0.06 8.96
CA HIS A 160 -5.15 -0.47 10.16
C HIS A 160 -4.80 0.76 11.01
N TYR A 161 -5.84 1.49 11.41
CA TYR A 161 -5.73 2.78 12.11
C TYR A 161 -4.99 2.70 13.43
N GLU A 162 -4.91 1.52 14.06
CA GLU A 162 -4.16 1.31 15.29
C GLU A 162 -2.69 1.70 15.13
N PHE A 163 -2.14 1.65 13.91
CA PHE A 163 -0.79 2.11 13.61
C PHE A 163 -0.64 3.63 13.69
N MET A 164 -1.65 4.41 13.28
CA MET A 164 -1.64 5.87 13.46
C MET A 164 -1.67 6.27 14.94
N LEU A 165 -2.20 5.39 15.79
CA LEU A 165 -2.27 5.64 17.23
C LEU A 165 -0.97 5.34 17.97
N ARG A 166 -0.01 4.66 17.34
CA ARG A 166 1.24 4.24 17.96
C ARG A 166 2.17 5.42 18.27
N PRO A 167 2.89 5.39 19.40
CA PRO A 167 3.79 6.46 19.79
C PRO A 167 4.83 6.80 18.71
N GLU A 168 5.40 5.80 18.05
CA GLU A 168 6.50 5.99 17.11
C GLU A 168 6.07 6.80 15.88
N LEU A 169 4.90 6.52 15.32
CA LEU A 169 4.39 7.26 14.16
C LEU A 169 3.89 8.65 14.56
N LYS A 170 3.24 8.78 15.73
CA LYS A 170 2.80 10.07 16.27
C LYS A 170 3.99 11.01 16.52
N GLU A 171 5.04 10.50 17.15
CA GLU A 171 6.25 11.27 17.41
C GLU A 171 6.91 11.70 16.09
N PHE A 172 7.02 10.80 15.12
CA PHE A 172 7.55 11.13 13.80
C PHE A 172 6.74 12.23 13.09
N TYR A 173 5.40 12.12 13.08
CA TYR A 173 4.52 13.15 12.50
C TYR A 173 4.65 14.49 13.24
N HIS A 174 4.69 14.47 14.57
CA HIS A 174 4.88 15.66 15.37
C HIS A 174 6.22 16.35 15.06
N GLN A 175 7.32 15.60 14.98
CA GLN A 175 8.63 16.12 14.64
C GLN A 175 8.64 16.76 13.24
N LEU A 176 8.05 16.10 12.24
CA LEU A 176 7.95 16.67 10.89
C LEU A 176 7.12 17.96 10.85
N LEU A 177 5.97 17.99 11.54
CA LEU A 177 5.08 19.16 11.50
C LEU A 177 5.68 20.36 12.23
N THR A 178 6.35 20.13 13.35
CA THR A 178 6.91 21.20 14.21
C THR A 178 8.31 21.66 13.81
N SER A 179 9.08 20.84 13.08
CA SER A 179 10.41 21.24 12.60
C SER A 179 10.32 22.31 11.52
N GLU A 180 11.03 23.43 11.70
CA GLU A 180 11.16 24.46 10.66
C GLU A 180 11.98 24.00 9.45
N LEU A 181 12.84 22.99 9.64
CA LEU A 181 13.72 22.45 8.61
C LEU A 181 13.06 21.33 7.78
N ALA A 182 11.90 20.82 8.21
CA ALA A 182 11.22 19.75 7.50
C ALA A 182 10.62 20.25 6.17
N PRO A 183 10.79 19.50 5.05
CA PRO A 183 10.23 19.86 3.76
C PRO A 183 8.71 20.06 3.80
N ILE A 184 8.22 21.10 3.15
CA ILE A 184 6.78 21.46 3.13
C ILE A 184 5.95 20.32 2.56
N GLU A 185 6.45 19.64 1.53
CA GLU A 185 5.80 18.51 0.87
C GLU A 185 5.57 17.34 1.85
N MET A 186 6.52 17.10 2.76
CA MET A 186 6.38 16.06 3.79
C MET A 186 5.36 16.46 4.86
N LYS A 187 5.33 17.74 5.26
CA LYS A 187 4.28 18.25 6.15
C LYS A 187 2.90 18.05 5.50
N ALA A 188 2.78 18.36 4.21
CA ALA A 188 1.55 18.13 3.46
C ALA A 188 1.21 16.64 3.32
N ASP A 189 2.19 15.74 3.15
CA ASP A 189 1.98 14.29 3.16
C ASP A 189 1.43 13.84 4.54
N VAL A 190 1.97 14.34 5.66
CA VAL A 190 1.49 14.03 7.01
C VAL A 190 0.04 14.50 7.21
N LEU A 191 -0.26 15.76 6.85
CA LEU A 191 -1.62 16.30 6.99
C LEU A 191 -2.62 15.52 6.14
N ARG A 192 -2.27 15.14 4.91
CA ARG A 192 -3.10 14.27 4.05
C ARG A 192 -3.34 12.90 4.67
N ASN A 193 -2.35 12.32 5.34
CA ASN A 193 -2.52 11.04 6.02
C ASN A 193 -3.52 11.16 7.17
N ILE A 194 -3.44 12.22 7.98
CA ILE A 194 -4.40 12.50 9.05
C ILE A 194 -5.80 12.74 8.48
N GLU A 195 -5.92 13.53 7.42
CA GLU A 195 -7.19 13.78 6.72
C GLU A 195 -7.82 12.48 6.22
N MET A 196 -7.06 11.64 5.52
CA MET A 196 -7.55 10.35 5.01
C MET A 196 -8.02 9.42 6.13
N TYR A 197 -7.32 9.41 7.27
CA TYR A 197 -7.74 8.64 8.44
C TYR A 197 -9.08 9.15 8.99
N LEU A 198 -9.22 10.47 9.19
CA LEU A 198 -10.45 11.06 9.72
C LEU A 198 -11.66 10.84 8.80
N GLN A 199 -11.46 10.93 7.48
CA GLN A 199 -12.51 10.69 6.49
C GLN A 199 -13.03 9.24 6.49
N GLU A 200 -12.20 8.27 6.84
CA GLU A 200 -12.61 6.86 6.92
C GLU A 200 -13.33 6.57 8.25
N GLU A 201 -12.92 7.18 9.37
CA GLU A 201 -13.62 7.05 10.67
C GLU A 201 -15.04 7.64 10.65
N GLU A 202 -15.31 8.58 9.74
CA GLU A 202 -16.63 9.20 9.57
C GLU A 202 -17.61 8.37 8.72
N GLN A 203 -17.16 7.28 8.06
CA GLN A 203 -17.98 6.40 7.20
C GLN A 203 -18.50 5.16 7.93
#